data_AF-A0A8S8Y0U6-F1
#
_entry.id   AF-A0A8S8Y0U6-F1
#
_cell.length_a   1.000
_cell.length_b   1.000
_cell.length_c   1.000
_cell.angle_alpha   90.00
_cell.angle_beta   90.00
_cell.angle_gamma   90.00
#
_symmetry.space_group_name_H-M   'P 1'
#
loop_
_entity.id
_entity.type
_entity.pdbx_description
1 polymer ?
#
loop_
_entity_poly.entity_id
_entity_poly.type
_entity_poly.pdbx_seq_one_letter_code
_entity_poly.pdbx_strand_id
1 'polypeptide(L)'
;MSYLEMPVPNRSEHLWRYTSWKKIHPTKVDAMPKIESATVTINGQVTKPSNTTSMALNNEISRAFLAESNRELHTIIVDDENKDLSIEIAGDNKLNSCNLNFEVRSSGSITICITGKTDWFGLSINGTVQPNVQLSFAIVNDLVESATMLRTEDWSIARDSTLEYGELSSGGLRIKSDIRTYLKGNNSTLDQNIGVNCETTRVDDHHIEIHHQSGYSSSSLSVKSACADKGHAIGTGLLAIGEDCDKTDAGQVFKNLLLSPQAKAESIPELEVLSDDVSAAHGAASSSIEPEQIHYMMSRVTLLKMRKQP
;
A
#
# COMPACT_ATOMS: atom_id res chain seq x y z
N MET A 1 -5.44 -1.43 23.04
CA MET A 1 -6.24 -2.64 23.34
C MET A 1 -5.43 -3.82 22.81
N SER A 2 -5.41 -4.97 23.49
CA SER A 2 -4.78 -6.16 22.88
C SER A 2 -5.64 -6.66 21.73
N TYR A 3 -5.02 -7.23 20.69
CA TYR A 3 -5.72 -7.84 19.55
C TYR A 3 -6.88 -8.74 19.97
N LEU A 4 -6.68 -9.63 20.96
CA LEU A 4 -7.71 -10.59 21.39
C LEU A 4 -8.88 -9.95 22.14
N GLU A 5 -8.74 -8.69 22.55
CA GLU A 5 -9.81 -7.90 23.18
C GLU A 5 -10.61 -7.09 22.15
N MET A 6 -10.11 -6.98 20.92
CA MET A 6 -10.76 -6.19 19.86
C MET A 6 -11.91 -6.96 19.22
N PRO A 7 -13.05 -6.30 18.94
CA PRO A 7 -14.13 -6.93 18.22
C PRO A 7 -13.69 -7.26 16.79
N VAL A 8 -14.13 -8.42 16.28
CA VAL A 8 -13.94 -8.75 14.86
C VAL A 8 -14.75 -7.75 14.04
N PRO A 9 -14.12 -7.04 13.09
CA PRO A 9 -14.77 -5.97 12.36
C PRO A 9 -15.91 -6.48 11.48
N ASN A 10 -16.94 -5.65 11.34
CA ASN A 10 -18.07 -5.95 10.47
C ASN A 10 -17.72 -5.64 9.02
N ARG A 11 -18.30 -6.38 8.07
CA ARG A 11 -18.23 -6.10 6.64
C ARG A 11 -18.93 -4.79 6.22
N SER A 12 -19.65 -4.14 7.12
CA SER A 12 -20.15 -2.78 6.91
C SER A 12 -19.04 -1.73 6.99
N GLU A 13 -17.95 -2.02 7.72
CA GLU A 13 -16.77 -1.16 7.75
C GLU A 13 -16.08 -1.23 6.39
N HIS A 14 -15.80 -0.09 5.78
CA HIS A 14 -15.28 -0.01 4.42
C HIS A 14 -13.95 -0.75 4.27
N LEU A 15 -13.05 -0.61 5.26
CA LEU A 15 -11.80 -1.36 5.36
C LEU A 15 -12.01 -2.88 5.22
N TRP A 16 -13.12 -3.45 5.71
CA TRP A 16 -13.33 -4.91 5.79
C TRP A 16 -14.45 -5.45 4.88
N ARG A 17 -15.01 -4.60 4.01
CA ARG A 17 -16.19 -4.90 3.18
C ARG A 17 -15.95 -6.01 2.15
N TYR A 18 -14.87 -5.90 1.39
CA TYR A 18 -14.53 -6.80 0.28
C TYR A 18 -13.66 -7.97 0.74
N THR A 19 -12.57 -7.66 1.45
CA THR A 19 -11.72 -8.64 2.11
C THR A 19 -11.87 -8.55 3.63
N SER A 20 -12.80 -9.32 4.18
CA SER A 20 -13.05 -9.38 5.63
C SER A 20 -11.82 -9.88 6.42
N TRP A 21 -11.69 -9.47 7.68
CA TRP A 21 -10.64 -9.94 8.59
C TRP A 21 -10.46 -11.47 8.58
N LYS A 22 -11.56 -12.23 8.66
CA LYS A 22 -11.56 -13.70 8.61
C LYS A 22 -10.89 -14.30 7.36
N LYS A 23 -10.93 -13.61 6.21
CA LYS A 23 -10.35 -14.09 4.96
C LYS A 23 -8.85 -13.80 4.85
N ILE A 24 -8.38 -12.74 5.51
CA ILE A 24 -6.98 -12.34 5.46
C ILE A 24 -6.18 -12.87 6.65
N HIS A 25 -6.84 -13.19 7.76
CA HIS A 25 -6.17 -13.74 8.93
C HIS A 25 -5.46 -15.08 8.61
N PRO A 26 -4.21 -15.30 9.08
CA PRO A 26 -3.41 -16.48 8.72
C PRO A 26 -3.96 -17.80 9.30
N THR A 27 -4.68 -17.73 10.41
CA THR A 27 -5.24 -18.89 11.12
C THR A 27 -6.71 -18.64 11.53
N LYS A 28 -7.06 -18.78 12.81
CA LYS A 28 -8.40 -18.41 13.33
C LYS A 28 -8.35 -17.05 14.00
N VAL A 29 -9.39 -16.22 13.79
CA VAL A 29 -9.44 -14.83 14.28
C VAL A 29 -9.40 -14.70 15.82
N ASP A 30 -9.67 -15.77 16.56
CA ASP A 30 -9.59 -15.83 18.02
C ASP A 30 -8.22 -16.33 18.52
N ALA A 31 -7.23 -16.49 17.64
CA ALA A 31 -5.89 -16.95 17.97
C ALA A 31 -4.83 -15.88 17.71
N MET A 32 -3.75 -15.91 18.49
CA MET A 32 -2.53 -15.13 18.26
C MET A 32 -1.39 -16.10 17.89
N PRO A 33 -1.20 -16.43 16.60
CA PRO A 33 -0.08 -17.27 16.19
C PRO A 33 1.23 -16.49 16.34
N LYS A 34 2.31 -17.19 16.70
CA LYS A 34 3.65 -16.63 16.58
C LYS A 34 4.06 -16.67 15.11
N ILE A 35 4.47 -15.53 14.56
CA ILE A 35 4.87 -15.39 13.16
C ILE A 35 6.36 -15.10 13.10
N GLU A 36 7.08 -15.77 12.21
CA GLU A 36 8.53 -15.63 12.08
C GLU A 36 8.88 -14.39 11.27
N SER A 37 10.02 -13.77 11.56
CA SER A 37 10.46 -12.60 10.80
C SER A 37 10.92 -13.00 9.41
N ALA A 38 10.58 -12.18 8.42
CA ALA A 38 11.18 -12.28 7.10
C ALA A 38 12.66 -11.86 7.15
N THR A 39 13.46 -12.36 6.21
CA THR A 39 14.83 -11.88 6.04
C THR A 39 14.81 -10.50 5.40
N VAL A 40 15.49 -9.51 6.00
CA VAL A 40 15.60 -8.15 5.49
C VAL A 40 17.04 -7.84 5.11
N THR A 41 17.26 -7.53 3.83
CA THR A 41 18.55 -7.13 3.28
C THR A 41 18.49 -5.68 2.85
N ILE A 42 19.38 -4.82 3.37
CA ILE A 42 19.49 -3.41 3.00
C ILE A 42 20.81 -3.21 2.28
N ASN A 43 20.77 -2.70 1.05
CA ASN A 43 21.95 -2.47 0.20
C ASN A 43 22.89 -3.69 0.12
N GLY A 44 22.30 -4.88 0.02
CA GLY A 44 23.02 -6.16 -0.06
C GLY A 44 23.48 -6.75 1.28
N GLN A 45 23.20 -6.09 2.41
CA GLN A 45 23.58 -6.57 3.74
C GLN A 45 22.36 -7.02 4.54
N VAL A 46 22.40 -8.27 5.04
CA VAL A 46 21.35 -8.80 5.92
C VAL A 46 21.37 -8.03 7.24
N THR A 47 20.22 -7.49 7.60
CA THR A 47 20.03 -6.74 8.85
C THR A 47 19.32 -7.60 9.88
N LYS A 48 19.55 -7.29 11.15
CA LYS A 48 18.82 -7.92 12.26
C LYS A 48 17.83 -6.90 12.84
N PRO A 49 16.62 -7.34 13.20
CA PRO A 49 15.68 -6.47 13.88
C PRO A 49 16.15 -6.15 15.29
N SER A 50 15.64 -5.03 15.82
CA SER A 50 15.72 -4.66 17.23
C SER A 50 14.46 -5.13 17.99
N ASN A 51 14.60 -5.43 19.28
CA ASN A 51 13.51 -5.94 20.13
C ASN A 51 12.63 -4.81 20.72
N THR A 52 12.18 -3.86 19.91
CA THR A 52 11.51 -2.66 20.41
C THR A 52 10.38 -2.18 19.51
N THR A 53 9.33 -2.97 19.34
CA THR A 53 8.01 -2.39 19.10
C THR A 53 7.46 -1.91 20.44
N SER A 54 7.47 -0.59 20.69
CA SER A 54 6.45 -0.06 21.58
C SER A 54 5.12 -0.25 20.87
N MET A 55 4.21 -1.04 21.45
CA MET A 55 2.82 -1.09 20.97
C MET A 55 2.26 0.33 21.05
N ALA A 56 2.31 1.07 19.95
CA ALA A 56 1.42 2.20 19.79
C ALA A 56 0.02 1.63 19.99
N LEU A 57 -0.77 2.27 20.85
CA LEU A 57 -2.17 1.91 21.04
C LEU A 57 -2.89 2.09 19.71
N ASN A 58 -2.96 1.03 18.92
CA ASN A 58 -3.69 1.01 17.68
C ASN A 58 -5.11 0.53 17.96
N ASN A 59 -6.08 1.35 17.56
CA ASN A 59 -7.50 1.03 17.68
C ASN A 59 -8.00 0.24 16.46
N GLU A 60 -7.10 -0.08 15.52
CA GLU A 60 -7.37 -0.85 14.32
C GLU A 60 -6.78 -2.27 14.45
N ILE A 61 -7.61 -3.28 14.18
CA ILE A 61 -7.35 -4.69 14.49
C ILE A 61 -6.16 -5.26 13.71
N SER A 62 -5.94 -4.85 12.46
CA SER A 62 -4.85 -5.37 11.63
C SER A 62 -3.48 -4.87 12.07
N ARG A 63 -3.38 -3.59 12.45
CA ARG A 63 -2.18 -3.02 13.07
C ARG A 63 -1.87 -3.66 14.42
N ALA A 64 -2.89 -3.85 15.26
CA ALA A 64 -2.73 -4.52 16.55
C ALA A 64 -2.26 -5.98 16.37
N PHE A 65 -2.84 -6.71 15.42
CA PHE A 65 -2.44 -8.07 15.08
C PHE A 65 -0.98 -8.16 14.63
N LEU A 66 -0.55 -7.31 13.69
CA LEU A 66 0.83 -7.34 13.19
C LEU A 66 1.85 -6.99 14.30
N ALA A 67 1.54 -5.98 15.12
CA ALA A 67 2.41 -5.59 16.24
C ALA A 67 2.51 -6.67 17.34
N GLU A 68 1.45 -7.46 17.57
CA GLU A 68 1.45 -8.51 18.60
C GLU A 68 1.98 -9.86 18.10
N SER A 69 1.73 -10.21 16.84
CA SER A 69 2.14 -11.48 16.25
C SER A 69 3.65 -11.59 16.01
N ASN A 70 4.31 -10.44 15.82
CA ASN A 70 5.75 -10.33 15.71
C ASN A 70 6.23 -8.97 16.27
N ARG A 71 7.14 -9.01 17.26
CA ARG A 71 7.68 -7.82 17.96
C ARG A 71 9.06 -7.37 17.47
N GLU A 72 9.60 -8.04 16.47
CA GLU A 72 10.88 -7.70 15.86
C GLU A 72 10.67 -6.52 14.91
N LEU A 73 11.45 -5.44 15.10
CA LEU A 73 11.32 -4.18 14.36
C LEU A 73 12.66 -3.75 13.77
N HIS A 74 12.70 -3.50 12.47
CA HIS A 74 13.83 -2.83 11.82
C HIS A 74 13.62 -1.31 11.84
N THR A 75 14.41 -0.61 12.64
CA THR A 75 14.47 0.85 12.61
C THR A 75 15.54 1.28 11.61
N ILE A 76 15.13 2.06 10.62
CA ILE A 76 15.95 2.47 9.49
C ILE A 76 15.96 3.99 9.45
N ILE A 77 17.15 4.59 9.49
CA ILE A 77 17.34 6.04 9.43
C ILE A 77 17.82 6.39 8.03
N VAL A 78 17.12 7.30 7.36
CA VAL A 78 17.58 7.93 6.11
C VAL A 78 18.19 9.27 6.49
N ASP A 79 19.50 9.37 6.34
CA ASP A 79 20.29 10.55 6.69
C ASP A 79 21.35 10.84 5.61
N ASP A 80 22.20 11.84 5.86
CA ASP A 80 23.14 12.30 4.84
C ASP A 80 24.15 11.23 4.38
N GLU A 81 24.36 10.20 5.19
CA GLU A 81 25.24 9.07 4.88
C GLU A 81 24.49 7.93 4.18
N ASN A 82 23.18 7.80 4.41
CA ASN A 82 22.35 6.68 3.96
C ASN A 82 21.09 7.17 3.22
N LYS A 83 21.29 7.97 2.17
CA LYS A 83 20.18 8.60 1.42
C LYS A 83 19.39 7.63 0.54
N ASP A 84 20.07 6.63 -0.03
CA ASP A 84 19.47 5.72 -1.02
C ASP A 84 19.50 4.28 -0.49
N LEU A 85 18.32 3.72 -0.26
CA LEU A 85 18.15 2.39 0.34
C LEU A 85 17.40 1.46 -0.62
N SER A 86 18.06 0.36 -1.00
CA SER A 86 17.43 -0.79 -1.64
C SER A 86 17.22 -1.88 -0.59
N ILE A 87 15.96 -2.21 -0.32
CA ILE A 87 15.54 -3.16 0.71
C ILE A 87 14.88 -4.36 0.05
N GLU A 88 15.42 -5.54 0.29
CA GLU A 88 14.82 -6.80 -0.10
C GLU A 88 14.24 -7.48 1.14
N ILE A 89 12.99 -7.92 1.05
CA ILE A 89 12.31 -8.64 2.12
C ILE A 89 11.89 -10.01 1.57
N ALA A 90 12.45 -11.08 2.13
CA ALA A 90 12.23 -12.43 1.66
C ALA A 90 11.55 -13.31 2.73
N GLY A 91 10.37 -13.83 2.41
CA GLY A 91 9.70 -14.87 3.19
C GLY A 91 10.23 -16.28 2.85
N ASP A 92 10.63 -17.02 3.86
CA ASP A 92 11.24 -18.35 3.76
C ASP A 92 10.49 -19.44 4.55
N ASN A 93 9.42 -19.05 5.25
CA ASN A 93 8.61 -19.89 6.10
C ASN A 93 7.13 -19.81 5.70
N LYS A 94 6.30 -20.68 6.28
CA LYS A 94 4.85 -20.69 5.98
C LYS A 94 4.17 -19.38 6.35
N LEU A 95 4.50 -18.81 7.50
CA LEU A 95 4.00 -17.53 7.98
C LEU A 95 5.21 -16.64 8.25
N ASN A 96 5.35 -15.57 7.48
CA ASN A 96 6.37 -14.56 7.74
C ASN A 96 5.72 -13.20 8.03
N SER A 97 6.43 -12.36 8.77
CA SER A 97 6.09 -10.95 8.91
C SER A 97 7.32 -10.08 8.92
N CYS A 98 7.15 -8.80 8.59
CA CYS A 98 8.21 -7.80 8.68
C CYS A 98 7.61 -6.51 9.24
N ASN A 99 8.27 -5.93 10.25
CA ASN A 99 7.95 -4.61 10.76
C ASN A 99 9.11 -3.67 10.46
N LEU A 100 8.81 -2.55 9.80
CA LEU A 100 9.76 -1.51 9.45
C LEU A 100 9.34 -0.18 10.09
N ASN A 101 10.32 0.57 10.59
CA ASN A 101 10.13 1.95 11.03
C ASN A 101 11.20 2.84 10.38
N PHE A 102 10.77 3.74 9.51
CA PHE A 102 11.60 4.72 8.84
C PHE A 102 11.60 6.05 9.56
N GLU A 103 12.79 6.55 9.89
CA GLU A 103 13.01 7.92 10.32
C GLU A 103 13.81 8.65 9.24
N VAL A 104 13.14 9.52 8.49
CA VAL A 104 13.70 10.15 7.29
C VAL A 104 14.09 11.59 7.61
N ARG A 105 15.39 11.78 7.86
CA ARG A 105 16.00 13.04 8.33
C ARG A 105 16.59 13.88 7.21
N SER A 106 16.94 13.27 6.09
CA SER A 106 17.43 13.96 4.88
C SER A 106 16.72 13.45 3.64
N SER A 107 16.71 14.26 2.58
CA SER A 107 16.16 13.85 1.28
C SER A 107 16.91 12.64 0.72
N GLY A 108 16.18 11.75 0.05
CA GLY A 108 16.71 10.48 -0.42
C GLY A 108 15.65 9.58 -1.03
N SER A 109 15.99 8.31 -1.22
CA SER A 109 15.10 7.30 -1.80
C SER A 109 15.11 5.97 -1.04
N ILE A 110 13.96 5.31 -1.01
CA ILE A 110 13.79 3.95 -0.49
C ILE A 110 13.09 3.13 -1.57
N THR A 111 13.64 1.98 -1.94
CA THR A 111 12.96 0.98 -2.75
C THR A 111 12.86 -0.32 -1.98
N ILE A 112 11.67 -0.89 -1.89
CA ILE A 112 11.39 -2.18 -1.24
C ILE A 112 10.96 -3.19 -2.30
N CYS A 113 11.55 -4.37 -2.29
CA CYS A 113 11.08 -5.52 -3.05
C CYS A 113 10.72 -6.67 -2.10
N ILE A 114 9.47 -7.11 -2.13
CA ILE A 114 8.96 -8.22 -1.31
C ILE A 114 8.89 -9.45 -2.18
N THR A 115 9.56 -10.52 -1.76
CA THR A 115 9.59 -11.81 -2.44
C THR A 115 9.48 -12.96 -1.45
N GLY A 116 9.46 -14.19 -1.94
CA GLY A 116 9.65 -15.38 -1.11
C GLY A 116 8.51 -16.39 -1.17
N LYS A 117 8.81 -17.61 -0.70
CA LYS A 117 7.92 -18.76 -0.72
C LYS A 117 7.22 -18.88 0.64
N THR A 118 6.14 -18.13 0.79
CA THR A 118 5.34 -18.09 2.02
C THR A 118 3.86 -18.32 1.72
N ASP A 119 3.13 -18.93 2.66
CA ASP A 119 1.69 -19.09 2.55
C ASP A 119 0.98 -17.78 2.95
N TRP A 120 1.55 -17.06 3.92
CA TRP A 120 1.03 -15.81 4.44
C TRP A 120 2.12 -14.83 4.85
N PHE A 121 1.96 -13.56 4.47
CA PHE A 121 2.91 -12.49 4.75
C PHE A 121 2.25 -11.29 5.46
N GLY A 122 2.81 -10.88 6.58
CA GLY A 122 2.43 -9.66 7.30
C GLY A 122 3.44 -8.54 7.10
N LEU A 123 3.00 -7.34 6.76
CA LEU A 123 3.90 -6.19 6.62
C LEU A 123 3.37 -4.99 7.39
N SER A 124 4.15 -4.47 8.33
CA SER A 124 3.90 -3.18 8.96
C SER A 124 4.98 -2.19 8.57
N ILE A 125 4.60 -1.03 8.03
CA ILE A 125 5.52 0.08 7.76
C ILE A 125 5.07 1.31 8.51
N ASN A 126 5.96 1.87 9.32
CA ASN A 126 5.78 3.21 9.90
C ASN A 126 6.85 4.12 9.32
N GLY A 127 6.49 5.34 8.94
CA GLY A 127 7.43 6.30 8.38
C GLY A 127 7.20 7.71 8.89
N THR A 128 8.27 8.41 9.25
CA THR A 128 8.23 9.83 9.60
C THR A 128 9.19 10.60 8.70
N VAL A 129 8.65 11.53 7.91
CA VAL A 129 9.42 12.44 7.05
C VAL A 129 9.60 13.76 7.78
N GLN A 130 10.84 14.10 8.13
CA GLN A 130 11.20 15.30 8.88
C GLN A 130 10.97 16.60 8.08
N PRO A 131 10.97 17.77 8.75
CA PRO A 131 10.80 19.04 8.06
C PRO A 131 11.84 19.28 6.95
N ASN A 132 11.41 19.88 5.83
CA ASN A 132 12.28 20.23 4.69
C ASN A 132 12.93 19.02 3.96
N VAL A 133 12.36 17.83 4.10
CA VAL A 133 12.85 16.59 3.47
C VAL A 133 12.01 16.22 2.25
N GLN A 134 12.64 15.68 1.22
CA GLN A 134 11.96 15.09 0.07
C GLN A 134 12.33 13.61 -0.04
N LEU A 135 11.35 12.73 0.06
CA LEU A 135 11.53 11.28 0.00
C LEU A 135 10.83 10.69 -1.21
N SER A 136 11.56 9.92 -2.01
CA SER A 136 10.96 9.01 -2.99
C SER A 136 10.93 7.58 -2.41
N PHE A 137 9.73 7.02 -2.23
CA PHE A 137 9.49 5.69 -1.70
C PHE A 137 8.84 4.82 -2.78
N ALA A 138 9.42 3.64 -3.04
CA ALA A 138 8.88 2.66 -3.96
C ALA A 138 8.75 1.29 -3.30
N ILE A 139 7.67 0.57 -3.60
CA ILE A 139 7.47 -0.80 -3.13
C ILE A 139 6.93 -1.72 -4.22
N VAL A 140 7.56 -2.86 -4.38
CA VAL A 140 7.14 -3.92 -5.30
C VAL A 140 6.78 -5.16 -4.48
N ASN A 141 5.53 -5.60 -4.61
CA ASN A 141 5.10 -6.89 -4.07
C ASN A 141 5.17 -7.94 -5.18
N ASP A 142 6.13 -8.85 -5.07
CA ASP A 142 6.38 -10.00 -5.96
C ASP A 142 6.37 -11.32 -5.18
N LEU A 143 5.47 -11.44 -4.21
CA LEU A 143 5.21 -12.69 -3.49
C LEU A 143 4.71 -13.79 -4.44
N VAL A 144 4.99 -15.04 -4.09
CA VAL A 144 4.49 -16.21 -4.84
C VAL A 144 2.97 -16.19 -5.01
N GLU A 145 2.48 -16.66 -6.15
CA GLU A 145 1.06 -16.58 -6.56
C GLU A 145 0.07 -17.14 -5.53
N SER A 146 0.47 -18.07 -4.66
CA SER A 146 -0.39 -18.67 -3.62
C SER A 146 -0.48 -17.84 -2.33
N ALA A 147 0.41 -16.85 -2.14
CA ALA A 147 0.55 -16.15 -0.87
C ALA A 147 -0.66 -15.26 -0.56
N THR A 148 -1.00 -15.15 0.72
CA THR A 148 -1.91 -14.12 1.23
C THR A 148 -1.09 -13.02 1.92
N MET A 149 -1.36 -11.74 1.66
CA MET A 149 -0.65 -10.63 2.31
C MET A 149 -1.59 -9.72 3.07
N LEU A 150 -1.25 -9.43 4.33
CA LEU A 150 -1.81 -8.33 5.10
C LEU A 150 -0.74 -7.26 5.26
N ARG A 151 -1.04 -6.03 4.83
CA ARG A 151 -0.13 -4.90 4.89
C ARG A 151 -0.79 -3.71 5.56
N THR A 152 -0.09 -3.06 6.47
CA THR A 152 -0.52 -1.81 7.12
C THR A 152 0.59 -0.79 7.05
N GLU A 153 0.24 0.46 6.73
CA GLU A 153 1.19 1.56 6.70
C GLU A 153 0.68 2.81 7.40
N ASP A 154 1.60 3.52 8.05
CA ASP A 154 1.37 4.84 8.62
C ASP A 154 2.54 5.77 8.29
N TRP A 155 2.27 6.81 7.50
CA TRP A 155 3.24 7.83 7.13
C TRP A 155 2.87 9.17 7.77
N SER A 156 3.81 9.82 8.45
CA SER A 156 3.68 11.18 8.96
C SER A 156 4.61 12.11 8.20
N ILE A 157 4.05 13.11 7.52
CA ILE A 157 4.78 14.09 6.72
C ILE A 157 4.79 15.43 7.46
N ALA A 158 5.98 15.92 7.81
CA ALA A 158 6.15 17.19 8.50
C ALA A 158 5.99 18.40 7.57
N ARG A 159 6.23 19.60 8.09
CA ARG A 159 6.14 20.84 7.31
C ARG A 159 7.18 20.91 6.20
N ASP A 160 6.84 21.57 5.11
CA ASP A 160 7.74 21.85 3.98
C ASP A 160 8.42 20.57 3.43
N SER A 161 7.78 19.40 3.55
CA SER A 161 8.34 18.12 3.14
C SER A 161 7.43 17.38 2.15
N THR A 162 8.04 16.49 1.36
CA THR A 162 7.37 15.77 0.28
C THR A 162 7.60 14.27 0.43
N LEU A 163 6.54 13.49 0.24
CA LEU A 163 6.58 12.06 0.00
C LEU A 163 6.11 11.77 -1.43
N GLU A 164 7.00 11.28 -2.27
CA GLU A 164 6.66 10.65 -3.55
C GLU A 164 6.58 9.15 -3.34
N TYR A 165 5.40 8.57 -3.48
CA TYR A 165 5.12 7.17 -3.23
C TYR A 165 4.77 6.45 -4.52
N GLY A 166 5.45 5.33 -4.79
CA GLY A 166 5.19 4.42 -5.89
C GLY A 166 4.96 2.99 -5.41
N GLU A 167 3.95 2.32 -5.95
CA GLU A 167 3.72 0.90 -5.69
C GLU A 167 3.44 0.13 -6.98
N LEU A 168 4.00 -1.08 -7.05
CA LEU A 168 3.57 -2.12 -7.96
C LEU A 168 3.18 -3.37 -7.19
N SER A 169 1.90 -3.72 -7.22
CA SER A 169 1.40 -4.96 -6.64
C SER A 169 1.20 -6.02 -7.73
N SER A 170 2.10 -7.00 -7.84
CA SER A 170 2.08 -8.06 -8.86
C SER A 170 1.99 -9.49 -8.31
N GLY A 171 2.35 -9.72 -7.03
CA GLY A 171 2.42 -11.05 -6.41
C GLY A 171 1.32 -11.38 -5.39
N GLY A 172 1.15 -12.68 -5.10
CA GLY A 172 0.18 -13.21 -4.14
C GLY A 172 -1.26 -13.36 -4.66
N LEU A 173 -2.01 -14.28 -4.06
CA LEU A 173 -3.40 -14.60 -4.44
C LEU A 173 -4.40 -13.61 -3.84
N ARG A 174 -4.14 -13.17 -2.60
CA ARG A 174 -5.05 -12.32 -1.83
C ARG A 174 -4.27 -11.29 -1.05
N ILE A 175 -4.45 -10.03 -1.41
CA ILE A 175 -3.75 -8.92 -0.79
C ILE A 175 -4.78 -8.03 -0.09
N LYS A 176 -4.45 -7.59 1.12
CA LYS A 176 -5.15 -6.53 1.82
C LYS A 176 -4.13 -5.52 2.33
N SER A 177 -4.21 -4.31 1.79
CA SER A 177 -3.37 -3.18 2.19
C SER A 177 -4.24 -2.11 2.86
N ASP A 178 -3.82 -1.62 4.02
CA ASP A 178 -4.38 -0.44 4.69
C ASP A 178 -3.29 0.62 4.87
N ILE A 179 -3.26 1.59 3.96
CA ILE A 179 -2.20 2.58 3.82
C ILE A 179 -2.74 3.93 4.28
N ARG A 180 -2.12 4.52 5.30
CA ARG A 180 -2.56 5.79 5.87
C ARG A 180 -1.45 6.82 5.87
N THR A 181 -1.75 8.01 5.38
CA THR A 181 -0.80 9.12 5.32
C THR A 181 -1.37 10.34 6.02
N TYR A 182 -0.58 10.94 6.90
CA TYR A 182 -0.93 12.11 7.70
C TYR A 182 -0.02 13.27 7.31
N LEU A 183 -0.59 14.27 6.65
CA LEU A 183 0.03 15.55 6.30
C LEU A 183 -0.08 16.47 7.52
N LYS A 184 0.93 16.40 8.41
CA LYS A 184 0.93 16.97 9.77
C LYS A 184 1.54 18.37 9.88
N GLY A 185 2.17 18.86 8.83
CA GLY A 185 2.77 20.19 8.82
C GLY A 185 2.33 21.00 7.62
N ASN A 186 2.30 22.31 7.77
CA ASN A 186 1.98 23.20 6.67
C ASN A 186 2.89 22.97 5.48
N ASN A 187 2.36 23.12 4.26
CA ASN A 187 3.12 22.98 3.02
C ASN A 187 3.74 21.57 2.82
N SER A 188 3.17 20.55 3.47
CA SER A 188 3.52 19.15 3.20
C SER A 188 2.85 18.65 1.92
N THR A 189 3.53 17.79 1.17
CA THR A 189 3.07 17.26 -0.12
C THR A 189 3.13 15.73 -0.18
N LEU A 190 2.11 15.12 -0.79
CA LEU A 190 2.07 13.69 -1.11
C LEU A 190 1.75 13.50 -2.61
N ASP A 191 2.61 12.79 -3.35
CA ASP A 191 2.25 12.24 -4.66
C ASP A 191 2.28 10.72 -4.56
N GLN A 192 1.13 10.06 -4.75
CA GLN A 192 0.95 8.64 -4.50
C GLN A 192 0.42 7.91 -5.74
N ASN A 193 1.24 7.02 -6.28
CA ASN A 193 0.94 6.24 -7.48
C ASN A 193 0.96 4.74 -7.17
N ILE A 194 -0.15 4.05 -7.44
CA ILE A 194 -0.30 2.60 -7.17
C ILE A 194 -0.70 1.89 -8.47
N GLY A 195 0.11 0.93 -8.89
CA GLY A 195 -0.17 0.01 -9.99
C GLY A 195 -0.55 -1.37 -9.47
N VAL A 196 -1.67 -1.91 -9.96
CA VAL A 196 -2.19 -3.23 -9.55
C VAL A 196 -2.39 -4.11 -10.78
N ASN A 197 -1.81 -5.31 -10.78
CA ASN A 197 -2.09 -6.33 -11.80
C ASN A 197 -2.87 -7.51 -11.22
N CYS A 198 -4.07 -7.79 -11.70
CA CYS A 198 -4.87 -8.92 -11.22
C CYS A 198 -5.15 -9.89 -12.36
N GLU A 199 -4.58 -11.09 -12.29
CA GLU A 199 -4.81 -12.17 -13.26
C GLU A 199 -5.37 -13.41 -12.54
N THR A 200 -5.74 -14.44 -13.30
CA THR A 200 -6.29 -15.70 -12.78
C THR A 200 -7.47 -15.50 -11.82
N THR A 201 -7.28 -15.67 -10.51
CA THR A 201 -8.27 -15.46 -9.44
C THR A 201 -7.75 -14.54 -8.34
N ARG A 202 -6.68 -13.76 -8.62
CA ARG A 202 -6.07 -12.84 -7.67
C ARG A 202 -7.07 -11.77 -7.21
N VAL A 203 -7.07 -11.49 -5.92
CA VAL A 203 -7.83 -10.37 -5.33
C VAL A 203 -6.85 -9.42 -4.65
N ASP A 204 -6.86 -8.16 -5.07
CA ASP A 204 -6.02 -7.11 -4.50
C ASP A 204 -6.91 -5.98 -3.97
N ASP A 205 -6.80 -5.71 -2.67
CA ASP A 205 -7.71 -4.84 -1.92
C ASP A 205 -6.90 -3.75 -1.20
N HIS A 206 -6.87 -2.55 -1.81
CA HIS A 206 -6.23 -1.36 -1.27
C HIS A 206 -7.26 -0.48 -0.58
N HIS A 207 -7.05 -0.28 0.71
CA HIS A 207 -7.70 0.76 1.51
C HIS A 207 -6.66 1.85 1.78
N ILE A 208 -6.98 3.08 1.40
CA ILE A 208 -6.07 4.21 1.44
C ILE A 208 -6.77 5.34 2.19
N GLU A 209 -6.11 5.91 3.19
CA GLU A 209 -6.57 7.12 3.87
C GLU A 209 -5.50 8.21 3.76
N ILE A 210 -5.90 9.40 3.32
CA ILE A 210 -5.05 10.58 3.28
C ILE A 210 -5.68 11.64 4.18
N HIS A 211 -4.98 12.00 5.24
CA HIS A 211 -5.42 12.94 6.26
C HIS A 211 -4.63 14.24 6.17
N HIS A 212 -5.27 15.30 5.72
CA HIS A 212 -4.76 16.66 5.81
C HIS A 212 -5.07 17.22 7.20
N GLN A 213 -4.02 17.40 8.02
CA GLN A 213 -4.10 17.89 9.41
C GLN A 213 -3.44 19.26 9.56
N SER A 214 -3.10 19.89 8.44
CA SER A 214 -2.48 21.22 8.36
C SER A 214 -2.81 21.84 7.01
N GLY A 215 -3.02 23.16 6.99
CA GLY A 215 -3.32 23.91 5.77
C GLY A 215 -2.14 24.00 4.80
N TYR A 216 -2.41 24.56 3.61
CA TYR A 216 -1.44 24.67 2.51
C TYR A 216 -0.82 23.32 2.07
N SER A 217 -1.43 22.21 2.46
CA SER A 217 -0.93 20.87 2.14
C SER A 217 -1.51 20.39 0.81
N SER A 218 -0.76 19.56 0.10
CA SER A 218 -1.24 19.01 -1.18
C SER A 218 -1.13 17.50 -1.28
N SER A 219 -2.09 16.87 -1.95
CA SER A 219 -2.04 15.43 -2.22
C SER A 219 -2.58 15.05 -3.59
N SER A 220 -1.95 14.07 -4.23
CA SER A 220 -2.41 13.46 -5.47
C SER A 220 -2.33 11.94 -5.35
N LEU A 221 -3.47 11.27 -5.36
CA LEU A 221 -3.57 9.81 -5.39
C LEU A 221 -3.99 9.33 -6.79
N SER A 222 -3.22 8.45 -7.39
CA SER A 222 -3.55 7.76 -8.63
C SER A 222 -3.41 6.24 -8.47
N VAL A 223 -4.54 5.54 -8.39
CA VAL A 223 -4.60 4.08 -8.40
C VAL A 223 -4.98 3.60 -9.79
N LYS A 224 -4.14 2.74 -10.39
CA LYS A 224 -4.35 2.15 -11.71
C LYS A 224 -4.36 0.64 -11.60
N SER A 225 -5.43 0.00 -12.06
CA SER A 225 -5.52 -1.47 -12.09
C SER A 225 -5.67 -2.01 -13.51
N ALA A 226 -5.06 -3.17 -13.75
CA ALA A 226 -5.29 -4.00 -14.92
C ALA A 226 -5.76 -5.38 -14.45
N CYS A 227 -6.96 -5.80 -14.88
CA CYS A 227 -7.57 -7.04 -14.40
C CYS A 227 -7.89 -7.96 -15.59
N ALA A 228 -7.32 -9.16 -15.63
CA ALA A 228 -7.62 -10.23 -16.59
C ALA A 228 -8.26 -11.45 -15.91
N ASP A 229 -8.68 -12.44 -16.70
CA ASP A 229 -9.35 -13.67 -16.24
C ASP A 229 -10.49 -13.41 -15.26
N LYS A 230 -10.36 -13.79 -13.98
CA LYS A 230 -11.28 -13.51 -12.88
C LYS A 230 -10.62 -12.65 -11.79
N GLY A 231 -9.54 -11.95 -12.14
CA GLY A 231 -8.84 -11.02 -11.26
C GLY A 231 -9.77 -9.92 -10.76
N HIS A 232 -9.54 -9.47 -9.52
CA HIS A 232 -10.40 -8.51 -8.84
C HIS A 232 -9.57 -7.47 -8.08
N ALA A 233 -9.54 -6.24 -8.59
CA ALA A 233 -8.97 -5.10 -7.89
C ALA A 233 -10.04 -4.34 -7.11
N ILE A 234 -9.75 -3.95 -5.87
CA ILE A 234 -10.58 -3.09 -5.04
C ILE A 234 -9.73 -1.91 -4.58
N GLY A 235 -10.21 -0.69 -4.82
CA GLY A 235 -9.61 0.54 -4.31
C GLY A 235 -10.62 1.32 -3.48
N THR A 236 -10.36 1.52 -2.21
CA THR A 236 -11.13 2.42 -1.34
C THR A 236 -10.22 3.56 -0.91
N GLY A 237 -10.65 4.80 -1.10
CA GLY A 237 -9.84 5.98 -0.81
C GLY A 237 -10.60 6.99 0.03
N LEU A 238 -10.23 7.17 1.28
CA LEU A 238 -10.70 8.28 2.11
C LEU A 238 -9.73 9.46 1.96
N LEU A 239 -10.23 10.58 1.47
CA LEU A 239 -9.52 11.86 1.53
C LEU A 239 -10.19 12.74 2.58
N ALA A 240 -9.53 12.93 3.72
CA ALA A 240 -10.01 13.70 4.85
C ALA A 240 -9.24 15.01 4.98
N ILE A 241 -9.95 16.13 4.93
CA ILE A 241 -9.42 17.47 5.19
C ILE A 241 -9.99 17.96 6.50
N GLY A 242 -9.13 18.09 7.52
CA GLY A 242 -9.50 18.51 8.86
C GLY A 242 -9.96 19.96 8.95
N GLU A 243 -10.32 20.38 10.16
CA GLU A 243 -10.56 21.79 10.49
C GLU A 243 -9.25 22.59 10.39
N ASP A 244 -9.33 23.90 10.16
CA ASP A 244 -8.18 24.82 10.05
C ASP A 244 -7.12 24.38 8.99
N CYS A 245 -7.54 23.64 7.96
CA CYS A 245 -6.71 23.14 6.87
C CYS A 245 -6.96 23.92 5.57
N ASP A 246 -7.20 25.22 5.67
CA ASP A 246 -7.38 26.09 4.50
C ASP A 246 -6.17 26.04 3.56
N LYS A 247 -6.44 26.32 2.28
CA LYS A 247 -5.51 26.24 1.16
C LYS A 247 -4.99 24.83 0.85
N THR A 248 -5.66 23.79 1.34
CA THR A 248 -5.39 22.42 0.88
C THR A 248 -5.83 22.22 -0.58
N ASP A 249 -5.00 21.53 -1.35
CA ASP A 249 -5.32 21.06 -2.72
C ASP A 249 -5.12 19.55 -2.81
N ALA A 250 -6.20 18.80 -2.98
CA ALA A 250 -6.18 17.36 -2.83
C ALA A 250 -7.00 16.64 -3.92
N GLY A 251 -6.41 15.60 -4.50
CA GLY A 251 -7.00 14.85 -5.59
C GLY A 251 -6.85 13.35 -5.43
N GLN A 252 -7.88 12.58 -5.78
CA GLN A 252 -7.76 11.12 -5.89
C GLN A 252 -8.44 10.59 -7.15
N VAL A 253 -7.78 9.67 -7.87
CA VAL A 253 -8.33 9.04 -9.06
C VAL A 253 -8.06 7.54 -9.10
N PHE A 254 -9.11 6.78 -9.39
CA PHE A 254 -9.05 5.34 -9.63
C PHE A 254 -9.33 5.07 -11.11
N LYS A 255 -8.41 4.38 -11.79
CA LYS A 255 -8.55 4.01 -13.22
C LYS A 255 -8.35 2.52 -13.39
N ASN A 256 -9.38 1.83 -13.85
CA ASN A 256 -9.37 0.39 -13.94
C ASN A 256 -9.56 -0.09 -15.38
N LEU A 257 -8.68 -0.99 -15.82
CA LEU A 257 -8.72 -1.62 -17.13
C LEU A 257 -9.16 -3.08 -16.99
N LEU A 258 -10.32 -3.40 -17.55
CA LEU A 258 -10.88 -4.76 -17.58
C LEU A 258 -10.48 -5.46 -18.89
N LEU A 259 -9.60 -6.46 -18.78
CA LEU A 259 -9.01 -7.20 -19.89
C LEU A 259 -9.80 -8.47 -20.25
N SER A 260 -10.77 -8.87 -19.43
CA SER A 260 -11.63 -10.04 -19.67
C SER A 260 -13.08 -9.79 -19.21
N PRO A 261 -14.07 -10.55 -19.72
CA PRO A 261 -15.46 -10.41 -19.30
C PRO A 261 -15.74 -10.78 -17.83
N GLN A 262 -14.83 -11.54 -17.20
CA GLN A 262 -14.99 -12.00 -15.81
C GLN A 262 -14.13 -11.21 -14.81
N ALA A 263 -13.26 -10.33 -15.29
CA ALA A 263 -12.48 -9.42 -14.46
C ALA A 263 -13.40 -8.43 -13.73
N LYS A 264 -12.95 -8.01 -12.55
CA LYS A 264 -13.69 -7.06 -11.71
C LYS A 264 -12.77 -5.96 -11.23
N ALA A 265 -13.32 -4.75 -11.14
CA ALA A 265 -12.68 -3.65 -10.46
C ALA A 265 -13.73 -2.83 -9.73
N GLU A 266 -13.48 -2.54 -8.47
CA GLU A 266 -14.36 -1.75 -7.60
C GLU A 266 -13.56 -0.55 -7.09
N SER A 267 -14.15 0.65 -7.14
CA SER A 267 -13.50 1.87 -6.67
C SER A 267 -14.47 2.70 -5.86
N ILE A 268 -14.09 3.02 -4.62
CA ILE A 268 -14.90 3.77 -3.66
C ILE A 268 -14.07 4.96 -3.18
N PRO A 269 -14.08 6.09 -3.91
CA PRO A 269 -13.51 7.34 -3.43
C PRO A 269 -14.49 8.02 -2.46
N GLU A 270 -13.97 8.43 -1.31
CA GLU A 270 -14.65 9.11 -0.22
C GLU A 270 -13.94 10.43 0.06
N LEU A 271 -14.72 11.45 0.37
CA LEU A 271 -14.22 12.80 0.61
C LEU A 271 -14.92 13.36 1.86
N GLU A 272 -14.12 13.77 2.84
CA GLU A 272 -14.56 14.49 4.04
C GLU A 272 -13.82 15.82 4.11
N VAL A 273 -14.56 16.94 4.13
CA VAL A 273 -13.99 18.29 4.12
C VAL A 273 -14.59 19.09 5.26
N LEU A 274 -13.73 19.53 6.17
CA LEU A 274 -14.10 20.34 7.34
C LEU A 274 -13.51 21.76 7.31
N SER A 275 -12.86 22.15 6.20
CA SER A 275 -12.32 23.49 5.96
C SER A 275 -13.02 24.18 4.79
N ASP A 276 -13.09 25.50 4.81
CA ASP A 276 -13.87 26.28 3.84
C ASP A 276 -13.10 26.58 2.54
N ASP A 277 -11.81 26.90 2.63
CA ASP A 277 -11.02 27.40 1.50
C ASP A 277 -10.11 26.31 0.94
N VAL A 278 -10.70 25.32 0.26
CA VAL A 278 -9.97 24.15 -0.27
C VAL A 278 -10.30 23.84 -1.73
N SER A 279 -9.38 23.14 -2.38
CA SER A 279 -9.60 22.47 -3.67
C SER A 279 -9.57 20.96 -3.43
N ALA A 280 -10.66 20.27 -3.76
CA ALA A 280 -10.76 18.83 -3.58
C ALA A 280 -11.43 18.18 -4.80
N ALA A 281 -10.83 17.11 -5.33
CA ALA A 281 -11.39 16.37 -6.45
C ALA A 281 -11.26 14.86 -6.21
N HIS A 282 -12.26 14.11 -6.68
CA HIS A 282 -12.19 12.66 -6.73
C HIS A 282 -12.80 12.10 -8.01
N GLY A 283 -12.34 10.94 -8.45
CA GLY A 283 -12.89 10.30 -9.64
C GLY A 283 -12.58 8.81 -9.69
N ALA A 284 -13.48 8.06 -10.31
CA ALA A 284 -13.28 6.66 -10.62
C ALA A 284 -13.76 6.39 -12.05
N ALA A 285 -12.97 5.63 -12.80
CA ALA A 285 -13.33 5.18 -14.14
C ALA A 285 -12.91 3.72 -14.31
N SER A 286 -13.80 2.92 -14.90
CA SER A 286 -13.52 1.53 -15.27
C SER A 286 -13.94 1.31 -16.70
N SER A 287 -13.06 0.74 -17.52
CA SER A 287 -13.34 0.47 -18.93
C SER A 287 -12.67 -0.81 -19.40
N SER A 288 -13.26 -1.46 -20.39
CA SER A 288 -12.57 -2.50 -21.18
C SER A 288 -11.80 -1.87 -22.33
N ILE A 289 -10.85 -2.62 -22.93
CA ILE A 289 -10.18 -2.17 -24.14
C ILE A 289 -11.18 -2.18 -25.31
N GLU A 290 -11.29 -1.07 -26.04
CA GLU A 290 -12.15 -1.00 -27.22
C GLU A 290 -11.55 -1.83 -28.37
N PRO A 291 -12.35 -2.67 -29.08
CA PRO A 291 -11.85 -3.48 -30.19
C PRO A 291 -11.15 -2.67 -31.29
N GLU A 292 -11.58 -1.43 -31.54
CA GLU A 292 -10.96 -0.54 -32.52
C GLU A 292 -9.56 -0.10 -32.10
N GLN A 293 -9.32 0.12 -30.79
CA GLN A 293 -7.98 0.42 -30.28
C GLN A 293 -7.04 -0.78 -30.48
N ILE A 294 -7.52 -2.01 -30.23
CA ILE A 294 -6.76 -3.25 -30.50
C ILE A 294 -6.51 -3.38 -32.00
N HIS A 295 -7.53 -3.17 -32.84
CA HIS A 295 -7.39 -3.23 -34.29
C HIS A 295 -6.37 -2.21 -34.81
N TYR A 296 -6.43 -0.97 -34.33
CA TYR A 296 -5.49 0.09 -34.67
C TYR A 296 -4.05 -0.29 -34.28
N MET A 297 -3.84 -0.79 -33.06
CA MET A 297 -2.54 -1.29 -32.61
C MET A 297 -2.03 -2.43 -33.50
N MET A 298 -2.86 -3.44 -33.78
CA MET A 298 -2.50 -4.58 -34.64
C MET A 298 -2.21 -4.15 -36.09
N SER A 299 -2.91 -3.13 -36.59
CA SER A 299 -2.74 -2.63 -37.97
C SER A 299 -1.40 -1.94 -38.20
N ARG A 300 -0.81 -1.35 -37.15
CA ARG A 300 0.50 -0.68 -37.19
C ARG A 300 1.64 -1.52 -36.64
N VAL A 301 1.35 -2.50 -35.78
CA VAL A 301 2.30 -3.48 -35.24
C VAL A 301 2.11 -4.81 -35.97
N THR A 302 2.52 -4.88 -37.23
CA THR A 302 2.56 -6.15 -37.96
C THR A 302 3.42 -7.19 -37.23
N LEU A 303 2.78 -8.25 -36.70
CA LEU A 303 3.30 -9.60 -36.44
C LEU A 303 4.53 -9.77 -35.51
N LEU A 304 4.31 -9.80 -34.18
CA LEU A 304 5.24 -10.46 -33.22
C LEU A 304 4.94 -11.95 -32.99
N LYS A 305 4.13 -12.57 -33.86
CA LYS A 305 3.92 -14.03 -33.94
C LYS A 305 3.93 -14.55 -35.39
N MET A 306 4.98 -14.31 -36.17
CA MET A 306 5.34 -15.17 -37.32
C MET A 306 6.85 -15.13 -37.62
N ARG A 307 7.67 -15.60 -36.67
CA ARG A 307 9.01 -16.13 -37.00
C ARG A 307 9.37 -17.28 -36.06
N LYS A 308 8.60 -18.37 -36.14
CA LYS A 308 9.23 -19.70 -36.17
C LYS A 308 9.59 -19.93 -37.63
N GLN A 309 10.87 -19.90 -37.93
CA GLN A 309 11.41 -20.44 -39.18
C GLN A 309 12.73 -21.16 -38.84
N PRO A 310 13.10 -22.14 -39.67
CA PRO A 310 13.20 -23.57 -39.35
C PRO A 310 14.45 -23.99 -38.59
#